data_AF-D5P212-F1
#
_entry.id   AF-D5P212-F1
#
_cell.length_a   1.000
_cell.length_b   1.000
_cell.length_c   1.000
_cell.angle_alpha   90.00
_cell.angle_beta   90.00
_cell.angle_gamma   90.00
#
_symmetry.space_group_name_H-M   'P 1'
#
loop_
_entity.id
_entity.type
_entity.pdbx_description
1 polymer ?
#
loop_
_entity_poly.entity_id
_entity_poly.type
_entity_poly.pdbx_seq_one_letter_code
_entity_poly.pdbx_strand_id
1 'polypeptide(L)'
;MMVGVGGRRATAMRTIAAGGLLLAALMFGPGLARADSADEQQACQLMDDPAAAEQGFAPAEYAFMRLRARMSAEWARTIMSVAVQDYCPNHLIDLPASWR
;
A
#
# COMPACT_ATOMS: atom_id res chain seq x y z
N MET A 1 48.93 -22.37 -46.27
CA MET A 1 49.70 -23.35 -45.46
C MET A 1 49.47 -23.04 -43.99
N MET A 2 49.00 -24.04 -43.24
CA MET A 2 49.19 -24.29 -41.79
C MET A 2 47.94 -25.00 -41.25
N VAL A 3 48.15 -26.30 -41.01
CA VAL A 3 47.25 -27.25 -40.34
C VAL A 3 47.32 -26.99 -38.83
N GLY A 4 46.21 -27.14 -38.12
CA GLY A 4 46.16 -27.10 -36.65
C GLY A 4 45.01 -27.92 -36.09
N VAL A 5 45.26 -29.22 -35.91
CA VAL A 5 44.42 -30.20 -35.21
C VAL A 5 44.58 -30.01 -33.69
N GLY A 6 43.49 -30.19 -32.91
CA GLY A 6 43.61 -30.81 -31.58
C GLY A 6 42.90 -30.15 -30.40
N GLY A 7 41.70 -30.66 -30.10
CA GLY A 7 41.29 -31.15 -28.77
C GLY A 7 41.12 -30.17 -27.60
N ARG A 8 39.91 -30.13 -27.03
CA ARG A 8 39.58 -30.75 -25.73
C ARG A 8 38.08 -30.65 -25.47
N ARG A 9 37.50 -31.79 -25.14
CA ARG A 9 36.09 -32.00 -24.79
C ARG A 9 35.74 -31.13 -23.57
N ALA A 10 34.71 -30.29 -23.70
CA ALA A 10 34.04 -29.68 -22.56
C ALA A 10 32.64 -30.30 -22.45
N THR A 11 32.55 -31.49 -21.87
CA THR A 11 31.26 -32.06 -21.46
C THR A 11 30.90 -31.45 -20.11
N ALA A 12 30.42 -30.20 -20.12
CA ALA A 12 29.85 -29.59 -18.92
C ALA A 12 28.39 -30.03 -18.78
N MET A 13 28.20 -31.19 -18.17
CA MET A 13 26.91 -31.70 -17.76
C MET A 13 26.48 -30.92 -16.51
N ARG A 14 25.74 -29.82 -16.69
CA ARG A 14 25.11 -29.08 -15.59
C ARG A 14 23.76 -29.71 -15.28
N THR A 15 23.74 -30.44 -14.18
CA THR A 15 22.58 -30.97 -13.47
C THR A 15 21.45 -29.93 -13.40
N ILE A 16 20.29 -30.25 -13.97
CA ILE A 16 19.06 -29.50 -13.76
C ILE A 16 18.64 -29.78 -12.31
N ALA A 17 18.87 -28.83 -11.42
CA ALA A 17 18.32 -28.86 -10.08
C ALA A 17 16.82 -28.53 -10.17
N ALA A 18 16.00 -29.56 -10.36
CA ALA A 18 14.58 -29.50 -10.08
C ALA A 18 14.41 -29.62 -8.56
N GLY A 19 13.98 -28.56 -7.89
CA GLY A 19 13.79 -28.57 -6.45
C GLY A 19 13.13 -27.31 -5.90
N GLY A 20 11.79 -27.33 -5.82
CA GLY A 20 11.06 -26.67 -4.73
C GLY A 20 10.70 -25.20 -4.89
N LEU A 21 9.98 -24.81 -5.93
CA LEU A 21 9.17 -23.58 -5.91
C LEU A 21 7.85 -23.84 -5.19
N LEU A 22 7.85 -23.92 -3.87
CA LEU A 22 6.61 -23.97 -3.08
C LEU A 22 6.78 -23.11 -1.82
N LEU A 23 5.78 -22.24 -1.58
CA LEU A 23 5.51 -21.44 -0.37
C LEU A 23 5.85 -19.94 -0.40
N ALA A 24 5.48 -19.23 -1.47
CA ALA A 24 5.29 -17.76 -1.43
C ALA A 24 3.81 -17.34 -1.52
N ALA A 25 2.87 -18.26 -1.25
CA ALA A 25 1.43 -18.03 -1.46
C ALA A 25 0.65 -17.62 -0.19
N LEU A 26 1.30 -17.19 0.89
CA LEU A 26 0.61 -17.00 2.18
C LEU A 26 0.37 -15.56 2.64
N MET A 27 0.78 -14.52 1.91
CA MET A 27 0.55 -13.12 2.34
C MET A 27 -0.30 -12.30 1.35
N PHE A 28 -1.08 -12.98 0.52
CA PHE A 28 -2.24 -12.34 -0.12
C PHE A 28 -3.45 -12.72 0.70
N GLY A 29 -3.70 -11.95 1.79
CA GLY A 29 -5.09 -11.70 2.17
C GLY A 29 -5.85 -11.24 0.92
N PRO A 30 -7.17 -11.39 0.82
CA PRO A 30 -7.90 -11.02 -0.38
C PRO A 30 -7.74 -9.52 -0.58
N GLY A 31 -6.70 -9.13 -1.30
CA GLY A 31 -6.51 -7.84 -1.90
C GLY A 31 -7.53 -7.79 -3.02
N LEU A 32 -8.80 -7.69 -2.62
CA LEU A 32 -9.71 -6.80 -3.31
C LEU A 32 -8.89 -5.53 -3.44
N ALA A 33 -8.42 -5.24 -4.65
CA ALA A 33 -7.88 -3.94 -4.97
C ALA A 33 -9.05 -2.99 -4.71
N ARG A 34 -9.14 -2.52 -3.47
CA ARG A 34 -10.18 -1.63 -3.02
C ARG A 34 -9.96 -0.41 -3.88
N ALA A 35 -10.90 -0.10 -4.78
CA ALA A 35 -10.74 1.03 -5.70
C ALA A 35 -10.43 2.33 -4.93
N ASP A 36 -10.82 2.34 -3.66
CA ASP A 36 -10.75 3.45 -2.74
C ASP A 36 -9.43 3.47 -1.93
N SER A 37 -8.53 2.49 -2.12
CA SER A 37 -7.28 2.39 -1.34
C SER A 37 -6.38 3.62 -1.48
N ALA A 38 -6.45 4.30 -2.63
CA ALA A 38 -5.72 5.54 -2.88
C ALA A 38 -6.32 6.71 -2.08
N ASP A 39 -7.65 6.78 -2.02
CA ASP A 39 -8.35 7.82 -1.26
C ASP A 39 -8.25 7.58 0.25
N GLU A 40 -8.25 6.31 0.70
CA GLU A 40 -8.01 5.93 2.10
C GLU A 40 -6.60 6.29 2.54
N GLN A 41 -5.57 5.98 1.74
CA GLN A 41 -4.20 6.45 2.00
C GLN A 41 -4.11 7.98 2.00
N GLN A 42 -4.76 8.64 1.05
CA GLN A 42 -4.80 10.10 1.00
C GLN A 42 -5.47 10.69 2.24
N ALA A 43 -6.53 10.06 2.76
CA ALA A 43 -7.21 10.51 3.97
C ALA A 43 -6.24 10.51 5.17
N CYS A 44 -5.44 9.45 5.33
CA CYS A 44 -4.41 9.39 6.37
C CYS A 44 -3.35 10.47 6.18
N GLN A 45 -2.84 10.66 4.94
CA GLN A 45 -1.86 11.72 4.66
C GLN A 45 -2.39 13.12 5.01
N LEU A 46 -3.69 13.35 4.84
CA LEU A 46 -4.31 14.61 5.23
C LEU A 46 -4.47 14.75 6.75
N MET A 47 -4.66 13.66 7.49
CA MET A 47 -4.72 13.70 8.97
C MET A 47 -3.33 13.92 9.58
N ASP A 48 -2.28 13.40 8.94
CA ASP A 48 -0.89 13.65 9.33
C ASP A 48 -0.35 15.02 8.84
N ASP A 49 -1.13 15.79 8.08
CA ASP A 49 -0.67 17.07 7.50
C ASP A 49 -0.43 18.13 8.60
N PRO A 50 0.82 18.59 8.82
CA PRO A 50 1.11 19.60 9.84
C PRO A 50 0.40 20.94 9.56
N ALA A 51 0.02 21.21 8.31
CA ALA A 51 -0.73 22.41 7.96
C ALA A 51 -2.09 22.48 8.67
N ALA A 52 -2.64 21.35 9.12
CA ALA A 52 -3.85 21.35 9.94
C ALA A 52 -3.65 22.15 11.24
N ALA A 53 -2.56 21.87 11.96
CA ALA A 53 -2.22 22.55 13.21
C ALA A 53 -1.86 24.02 13.00
N GLU A 54 -1.14 24.35 11.91
CA GLU A 54 -0.81 25.73 11.53
C GLU A 54 -2.07 26.58 11.26
N GLN A 55 -3.14 25.95 10.80
CA GLN A 55 -4.44 26.57 10.55
C GLN A 55 -5.41 26.47 11.74
N GLY A 56 -5.00 25.82 12.83
CA GLY A 56 -5.82 25.65 14.03
C GLY A 56 -6.92 24.59 13.93
N PHE A 57 -6.84 23.66 12.97
CA PHE A 57 -7.79 22.56 12.81
C PHE A 57 -7.33 21.28 13.51
N ALA A 58 -8.29 20.47 13.94
CA ALA A 58 -8.02 19.10 14.33
C ALA A 58 -7.67 18.23 13.09
N PRO A 59 -6.82 17.19 13.22
CA PRO A 59 -6.44 16.30 12.11
C PRO A 59 -7.63 15.79 11.29
N ALA A 60 -8.63 15.19 11.96
CA ALA A 60 -9.81 14.66 11.30
C ALA A 60 -10.70 15.76 10.70
N GLU A 61 -10.77 16.93 11.32
CA GLU A 61 -11.54 18.06 10.78
C GLU A 61 -10.93 18.54 9.45
N TYR A 62 -9.61 18.74 9.44
CA TYR A 62 -8.88 19.18 8.25
C TYR A 62 -9.00 18.16 7.12
N ALA A 63 -8.75 16.88 7.40
CA ALA A 63 -8.89 15.83 6.40
C ALA A 63 -10.31 15.76 5.84
N PHE A 64 -11.33 15.82 6.69
CA PHE A 64 -12.72 15.82 6.27
C PHE A 64 -13.04 17.00 5.34
N MET A 65 -12.60 18.22 5.69
CA MET A 65 -12.75 19.41 4.84
C MET A 65 -12.10 19.26 3.47
N ARG A 66 -10.88 18.72 3.41
CA ARG A 66 -10.16 18.54 2.15
C ARG A 66 -10.79 17.45 1.28
N LEU A 67 -11.30 16.37 1.88
CA LEU A 67 -11.99 15.30 1.15
C LEU A 67 -13.35 15.76 0.63
N ARG A 68 -14.21 16.34 1.49
CA ARG A 68 -15.57 16.77 1.11
C ARG A 68 -15.63 17.92 0.09
N ALA A 69 -14.49 18.56 -0.20
CA ALA A 69 -14.38 19.51 -1.31
C ALA A 69 -14.49 18.83 -2.69
N ARG A 70 -14.21 17.53 -2.79
CA ARG A 70 -14.20 16.76 -4.05
C ARG A 70 -15.13 15.54 -4.06
N MET A 71 -15.73 15.19 -2.92
CA MET A 71 -16.64 14.05 -2.78
C MET A 71 -17.77 14.36 -1.79
N SER A 72 -18.76 13.46 -1.67
CA SER A 72 -19.85 13.65 -0.71
C SER A 72 -19.35 13.54 0.74
N ALA A 73 -20.06 14.19 1.66
CA ALA A 73 -19.74 14.13 3.09
C ALA A 73 -19.86 12.70 3.65
N GLU A 74 -20.82 11.92 3.16
CA GLU A 74 -21.00 10.51 3.56
C GLU A 74 -19.85 9.64 3.07
N TRP A 75 -19.40 9.86 1.83
CA TRP A 75 -18.28 9.12 1.28
C TRP A 75 -16.96 9.47 1.98
N ALA A 76 -16.70 10.77 2.22
CA ALA A 76 -15.53 11.20 2.96
C ALA A 76 -15.47 10.59 4.37
N ARG A 77 -16.61 10.51 5.08
CA ARG A 77 -16.71 9.83 6.38
C ARG A 77 -16.37 8.36 6.28
N THR A 78 -16.93 7.66 5.29
CA THR A 78 -16.68 6.23 5.07
C THR A 78 -15.20 5.98 4.83
N ILE A 79 -14.59 6.74 3.91
CA ILE A 79 -13.16 6.64 3.61
C ILE A 79 -12.31 6.90 4.86
N MET A 80 -12.58 7.96 5.61
CA MET A 80 -11.81 8.25 6.83
C MET A 80 -11.95 7.16 7.89
N SER A 81 -13.14 6.59 8.06
CA SER A 81 -13.41 5.53 9.05
C SER A 81 -12.67 4.24 8.70
N VAL A 82 -12.56 3.91 7.41
CA VAL A 82 -11.78 2.76 6.94
C VAL A 82 -10.28 3.06 7.00
N ALA A 83 -9.87 4.26 6.58
CA ALA A 83 -8.47 4.66 6.52
C ALA A 83 -7.76 4.57 7.89
N VAL A 84 -8.41 4.99 8.97
CA VAL A 84 -7.81 4.86 10.31
C VAL A 84 -7.71 3.42 10.80
N GLN A 85 -8.51 2.50 10.28
CA GLN A 85 -8.39 1.09 10.64
C GLN A 85 -7.26 0.40 9.86
N ASP A 86 -7.13 0.73 8.57
CA ASP A 86 -6.26 0.01 7.65
C ASP A 86 -4.87 0.65 7.45
N TYR A 87 -4.76 1.98 7.58
CA TYR A 87 -3.54 2.73 7.22
C TYR A 87 -2.97 3.57 8.37
N CYS A 88 -3.81 4.25 9.16
CA CYS A 88 -3.36 5.14 10.23
C CYS A 88 -4.11 4.94 11.56
N PRO A 89 -3.84 3.83 12.28
CA PRO A 89 -4.52 3.50 13.54
C PRO A 89 -4.23 4.47 14.68
N ASN A 90 -3.18 5.27 14.59
CA ASN A 90 -2.90 6.37 15.51
C ASN A 90 -4.01 7.44 15.50
N HIS A 91 -4.65 7.67 14.35
CA HIS A 91 -5.68 8.69 14.19
C HIS A 91 -7.08 8.22 14.58
N LEU A 92 -7.25 6.97 15.03
CA LEU A 92 -8.55 6.46 15.44
C LEU A 92 -9.22 7.37 16.49
N ILE A 93 -8.45 7.87 17.46
CA ILE A 93 -8.97 8.74 18.53
C ILE A 93 -9.32 10.15 18.06
N ASP A 94 -8.79 10.59 16.92
CA ASP A 94 -9.05 11.91 16.36
C ASP A 94 -10.41 11.95 15.64
N LEU A 95 -10.97 10.78 15.31
CA LEU A 95 -12.30 10.69 14.70
C LEU A 95 -13.41 10.96 15.72
N PRO A 96 -14.50 11.62 15.28
CA PRO A 96 -15.73 11.70 16.06
C PRO A 96 -16.22 10.32 16.51
N ALA A 97 -16.78 10.23 17.72
CA ALA A 97 -17.24 8.97 18.30
C ALA A 97 -18.24 8.20 17.43
N SER A 98 -18.99 8.89 16.57
CA SER A 98 -19.94 8.28 15.64
C SER A 98 -19.31 7.66 14.38
N TRP A 99 -18.01 7.90 14.12
CA TRP A 99 -17.30 7.43 12.91
C TRP A 99 -16.24 6.37 13.23
N ARG A 100 -15.89 6.23 14.52
CA ARG A 100 -15.08 5.12 15.03
C ARG A 100 -15.90 3.84 15.03
#